data_AF-A0A6V7V185-F1
#
_entry.id   AF-A0A6V7V185-F1
#
_cell.length_a   1.000
_cell.length_b   1.000
_cell.length_c   1.000
_cell.angle_alpha   90.00
_cell.angle_beta   90.00
_cell.angle_gamma   90.00
#
_symmetry.space_group_name_H-M   'P 1'
#
loop_
_entity.id
_entity.type
_entity.pdbx_description
1 polymer ?
#
loop_
_entity_poly.entity_id
_entity_poly.type
_entity_poly.pdbx_seq_one_letter_code
_entity_poly.pdbx_strand_id
1 'polypeptide(L)'
;ESVDVDSVPDYHNIINFPIDLGIISQKFKNGYYTCERMLIADLKRMFFNCYKFNSPDSPYYYHGYKLNEICLKLCKTYFPHSKLQPTLPENKPKFVVSVKK
;
A
#
# COMPACT_ATOMS: atom_id res chain seq x y z
N GLU A 1 6.70 -1.07 9.14
CA GLU A 1 6.15 -1.15 10.50
C GLU A 1 4.74 -0.59 10.47
N SER A 2 3.91 -1.00 11.41
CA SER A 2 2.55 -0.47 11.53
C SER A 2 2.58 1.00 11.92
N VAL A 3 1.52 1.75 11.63
CA VAL A 3 1.44 3.16 12.00
C VAL A 3 1.31 3.26 13.53
N ASP A 4 2.17 4.07 14.15
CA ASP A 4 2.13 4.34 15.58
C ASP A 4 1.00 5.32 15.90
N VAL A 5 0.06 4.87 16.74
CA VAL A 5 -1.16 5.59 17.09
C VAL A 5 -0.91 6.84 17.91
N ASP A 6 0.16 6.85 18.70
CA ASP A 6 0.55 8.03 19.49
C ASP A 6 1.04 9.14 18.58
N SER A 7 1.67 8.77 17.46
CA SER A 7 2.13 9.71 16.42
C SER A 7 1.05 10.10 15.41
N VAL A 8 0.04 9.25 15.20
CA VAL A 8 -1.06 9.47 14.24
C VAL A 8 -2.42 9.05 14.84
N PRO A 9 -3.02 9.89 15.70
CA PRO A 9 -4.20 9.51 16.51
C PRO A 9 -5.43 9.11 15.69
N ASP A 10 -5.64 9.73 14.52
CA ASP A 10 -6.81 9.48 13.69
C ASP A 10 -6.69 8.26 12.77
N TYR A 11 -5.53 7.57 12.76
CA TYR A 11 -5.29 6.51 11.79
C TYR A 11 -6.31 5.37 11.90
N HIS A 12 -6.58 4.88 13.11
CA HIS A 12 -7.52 3.79 13.33
C HIS A 12 -8.99 4.20 13.26
N ASN A 13 -9.28 5.51 13.35
CA ASN A 13 -10.62 6.05 13.12
C ASN A 13 -10.98 6.04 11.62
N ILE A 14 -9.97 6.19 10.75
CA ILE A 14 -10.15 6.27 9.30
C ILE A 14 -9.88 4.91 8.62
N ILE A 15 -8.90 4.15 9.11
CA ILE A 15 -8.43 2.90 8.52
C ILE A 15 -8.87 1.70 9.36
N ASN A 16 -9.97 1.09 8.92
CA ASN A 16 -10.61 -0.05 9.61
C ASN A 16 -9.77 -1.34 9.59
N PHE A 17 -8.98 -1.55 8.54
CA PHE A 17 -8.18 -2.77 8.38
C PHE A 17 -6.72 -2.42 8.09
N PRO A 18 -5.93 -2.04 9.11
CA PRO A 18 -4.52 -1.73 8.96
C PRO A 18 -3.72 -2.91 8.39
N ILE A 19 -2.72 -2.60 7.59
CA ILE A 19 -1.71 -3.54 7.10
C ILE A 19 -0.48 -2.79 6.64
N ASP A 20 0.68 -3.41 6.80
CA ASP A 20 1.96 -2.94 6.27
C ASP A 20 2.81 -4.12 5.79
N LEU A 21 3.94 -3.83 5.12
CA LEU A 21 4.84 -4.85 4.59
C LEU A 21 5.41 -5.79 5.67
N GLY A 22 5.54 -5.34 6.92
CA GLY A 22 5.96 -6.18 8.04
C GLY A 22 4.93 -7.27 8.35
N ILE A 23 3.65 -6.88 8.47
CA ILE A 23 2.54 -7.82 8.62
C ILE A 23 2.45 -8.76 7.41
N ILE A 24 2.55 -8.23 6.18
CA ILE A 24 2.52 -9.05 4.96
C ILE A 24 3.67 -10.08 4.97
N SER A 25 4.88 -9.66 5.35
CA SER A 25 6.05 -10.53 5.45
C SER A 25 5.87 -11.64 6.48
N GLN A 26 5.33 -11.32 7.66
CA GLN A 26 5.03 -12.32 8.69
C GLN A 26 3.98 -13.33 8.19
N LYS A 27 2.88 -12.86 7.59
CA LYS A 27 1.86 -13.74 7.00
C LYS A 27 2.43 -14.65 5.92
N PHE A 28 3.35 -14.14 5.10
CA PHE A 28 4.03 -14.94 4.07
C PHE A 28 4.89 -16.04 4.70
N LYS A 29 5.75 -15.68 5.67
CA LYS A 29 6.63 -16.64 6.37
C LYS A 29 5.85 -17.73 7.11
N ASN A 30 4.66 -17.39 7.61
CA ASN A 30 3.80 -18.31 8.33
C ASN A 30 2.89 -19.15 7.41
N GLY A 31 3.04 -19.06 6.08
CA GLY A 31 2.25 -19.86 5.14
C GLY A 31 0.79 -19.46 5.02
N TYR A 32 0.40 -18.25 5.46
CA TYR A 32 -0.99 -17.78 5.44
C TYR A 32 -1.56 -17.68 4.00
N TYR A 33 -0.71 -17.35 3.03
CA TYR A 33 -1.14 -17.18 1.64
C TYR A 33 -1.10 -18.50 0.90
N THR A 34 -2.24 -19.18 0.81
CA THR A 34 -2.38 -20.44 0.05
C THR A 34 -2.51 -20.23 -1.45
N CYS A 35 -2.73 -18.99 -1.89
CA CYS A 35 -2.68 -18.60 -3.31
C CYS A 35 -2.22 -17.15 -3.48
N GLU A 36 -1.77 -16.82 -4.69
CA GLU A 36 -1.26 -15.49 -5.07
C GLU A 36 -2.30 -14.39 -4.85
N ARG A 37 -3.59 -14.69 -5.06
CA ARG A 37 -4.67 -13.72 -4.90
C ARG A 37 -4.78 -13.18 -3.48
N MET A 38 -4.48 -14.00 -2.46
CA MET A 38 -4.53 -13.55 -1.07
C MET A 38 -3.41 -12.55 -0.77
N LEU A 39 -2.20 -12.81 -1.25
CA LEU A 39 -1.07 -11.88 -1.13
C LEU A 39 -1.38 -10.56 -1.88
N ILE A 40 -1.88 -10.65 -3.11
CA ILE A 40 -2.23 -9.47 -3.91
C ILE A 40 -3.36 -8.67 -3.23
N ALA A 41 -4.34 -9.32 -2.61
CA ALA A 41 -5.41 -8.63 -1.88
C ALA A 41 -4.86 -7.80 -0.70
N ASP A 42 -3.90 -8.33 0.04
CA ASP A 42 -3.27 -7.60 1.15
C ASP A 42 -2.36 -6.47 0.67
N LEU A 43 -1.62 -6.66 -0.42
CA LEU A 43 -0.88 -5.58 -1.08
C LEU A 43 -1.81 -4.46 -1.56
N LYS A 44 -2.94 -4.81 -2.17
CA LYS A 44 -3.98 -3.84 -2.57
C LYS A 44 -4.53 -3.07 -1.39
N ARG A 45 -4.82 -3.74 -0.28
CA ARG A 45 -5.31 -3.12 0.96
C ARG A 45 -4.28 -2.15 1.53
N MET A 46 -2.99 -2.51 1.51
CA MET A 46 -1.91 -1.63 1.94
C MET A 46 -1.90 -0.32 1.13
N PHE A 47 -1.93 -0.41 -0.20
CA PHE A 47 -1.95 0.78 -1.06
C PHE A 47 -3.25 1.58 -0.91
N PHE A 48 -4.40 0.90 -0.81
CA PHE A 48 -5.68 1.56 -0.58
C PHE A 48 -5.69 2.36 0.73
N ASN A 49 -5.21 1.79 1.83
CA ASN A 49 -5.09 2.50 3.10
C ASN A 49 -4.13 3.69 3.00
N CYS A 50 -3.01 3.51 2.29
CA CYS A 50 -2.06 4.60 2.04
C CYS A 50 -2.75 5.78 1.33
N TYR A 51 -3.48 5.53 0.25
CA TYR A 51 -4.14 6.59 -0.52
C TYR A 51 -5.39 7.16 0.16
N LYS A 52 -6.07 6.37 0.99
CA LYS A 52 -7.23 6.83 1.77
C LYS A 52 -6.81 7.79 2.88
N PHE A 53 -5.71 7.50 3.56
CA PHE A 53 -5.27 8.28 4.72
C PHE A 53 -4.43 9.50 4.33
N ASN A 54 -3.52 9.34 3.37
CA ASN A 54 -2.54 10.37 3.05
C ASN A 54 -3.06 11.31 1.96
N SER A 55 -2.86 12.62 2.14
CA SER A 55 -3.13 13.60 1.08
C SER A 55 -2.31 13.29 -0.19
N PRO A 56 -2.88 13.46 -1.41
CA PRO A 56 -2.16 13.27 -2.68
C PRO A 56 -0.83 14.05 -2.80
N ASP A 57 -0.71 15.17 -2.10
CA ASP A 57 0.49 16.03 -2.10
C ASP A 57 1.54 15.62 -1.05
N SER A 58 1.24 14.61 -0.23
CA SER A 58 2.15 14.17 0.83
C SER A 58 3.28 13.28 0.27
N PRO A 59 4.47 13.29 0.90
CA PRO A 59 5.54 12.38 0.53
C PRO A 59 5.14 10.91 0.68
N TYR A 60 4.30 10.57 1.68
CA TYR A 60 3.81 9.22 1.89
C TYR A 60 2.96 8.72 0.73
N TYR A 61 2.05 9.55 0.21
CA TYR A 61 1.25 9.21 -0.96
C TYR A 61 2.14 9.00 -2.20
N TYR A 62 3.11 9.89 -2.42
CA TYR A 62 4.07 9.76 -3.53
C TYR A 62 4.88 8.45 -3.44
N HIS A 63 5.47 8.15 -2.28
CA HIS A 63 6.25 6.91 -2.11
C HIS A 63 5.38 5.66 -2.18
N GLY A 64 4.15 5.71 -1.65
CA GLY A 64 3.15 4.65 -1.81
C GLY A 64 2.81 4.39 -3.27
N TYR A 65 2.67 5.45 -4.08
CA TYR A 65 2.49 5.34 -5.53
C TYR A 65 3.68 4.67 -6.22
N LYS A 66 4.92 5.11 -5.93
CA LYS A 66 6.14 4.53 -6.52
C LYS A 66 6.30 3.04 -6.19
N LEU A 67 5.98 2.65 -4.96
CA LEU A 67 6.01 1.25 -4.55
C LEU A 67 4.93 0.43 -5.27
N ASN A 68 3.74 0.99 -5.45
CA ASN A 68 2.65 0.33 -6.19
C ASN A 68 2.98 0.15 -7.67
N GLU A 69 3.69 1.08 -8.32
CA GLU A 69 4.17 0.90 -9.70
C GLU A 69 5.06 -0.36 -9.82
N ILE A 70 5.98 -0.54 -8.87
CA ILE A 70 6.86 -1.72 -8.82
C ILE A 70 6.03 -2.97 -8.55
N CYS A 71 5.11 -2.91 -7.57
CA CYS A 71 4.23 -4.03 -7.23
C CYS A 71 3.38 -4.48 -8.41
N LEU A 72 2.79 -3.55 -9.15
CA LEU A 72 2.01 -3.82 -10.35
C LEU A 72 2.86 -4.47 -11.44
N LYS A 73 4.08 -3.96 -11.68
CA LYS A 73 5.01 -4.56 -12.63
C LYS A 73 5.31 -6.01 -12.24
N LEU A 74 5.66 -6.26 -10.98
CA LEU A 74 5.97 -7.61 -10.49
C LEU A 74 4.75 -8.54 -10.59
N CYS A 75 3.56 -8.08 -10.22
CA CYS A 75 2.34 -8.90 -10.31
C CYS A 75 1.99 -9.24 -11.77
N LYS A 76 2.20 -8.32 -12.72
CA LYS A 76 2.04 -8.61 -14.15
C LYS A 76 3.09 -9.60 -14.67
N THR A 77 4.33 -9.53 -14.17
CA THR A 77 5.40 -10.44 -14.59
C THR A 77 5.21 -11.85 -14.04
N TYR A 78 4.95 -11.99 -12.74
CA TYR A 78 4.92 -13.30 -12.07
C TYR A 78 3.50 -13.92 -11.97
N PHE A 79 2.46 -13.09 -12.03
CA PHE A 79 1.06 -13.53 -11.97
C PHE A 79 0.24 -12.97 -13.15
N PRO A 80 0.66 -13.17 -14.41
CA PRO A 80 0.03 -12.54 -15.58
C PRO A 80 -1.44 -12.92 -15.78
N HIS A 81 -1.84 -14.11 -15.32
CA HIS A 81 -3.22 -14.61 -15.43
C HIS A 81 -4.10 -14.30 -14.20
N SER A 82 -3.52 -13.70 -13.16
CA SER A 82 -4.33 -13.28 -12.01
C SER A 82 -5.32 -12.21 -12.43
N LYS A 83 -6.61 -12.49 -12.21
CA LYS A 83 -7.69 -11.51 -12.37
C LYS A 83 -7.60 -10.39 -11.33
N LEU A 84 -6.80 -10.58 -10.28
CA LEU A 84 -6.54 -9.57 -9.26
C LEU A 84 -5.16 -8.94 -9.48
N GLN A 85 -5.14 -7.64 -9.70
CA GLN A 85 -3.92 -6.84 -9.84
C GLN A 85 -4.01 -5.59 -8.95
N PRO A 86 -2.88 -5.08 -8.44
CA PRO A 86 -2.82 -3.74 -7.86
C PRO A 86 -3.28 -2.69 -8.88
N THR A 87 -3.89 -1.62 -8.40
CA THR A 87 -4.33 -0.50 -9.24
C THR A 87 -3.62 0.76 -8.80
N LEU A 88 -3.17 1.55 -9.78
CA LEU A 88 -2.64 2.88 -9.53
C LEU A 88 -3.80 3.90 -9.50
N PRO A 89 -3.72 4.94 -8.66
CA PRO A 89 -4.57 6.11 -8.79
C PRO A 89 -4.48 6.72 -10.20
N GLU A 90 -5.58 7.27 -10.71
CA GLU A 90 -5.64 7.89 -12.04
C GLU A 90 -4.62 9.02 -12.21
N ASN A 91 -4.49 9.86 -11.17
CA ASN A 91 -3.56 10.97 -11.17
C ASN A 91 -2.21 10.54 -10.57
N LYS A 92 -1.17 10.60 -11.41
CA LYS A 92 0.21 10.39 -10.98
C LYS A 92 0.66 11.55 -10.05
N PRO A 93 1.08 11.27 -8.80
CA PRO A 93 1.52 12.31 -7.90
C PRO A 93 2.84 12.92 -8.38
N LYS A 94 2.98 14.23 -8.18
CA LYS A 94 4.26 14.93 -8.34
C LYS A 94 4.94 14.95 -6.98
N PHE A 95 6.24 14.70 -6.94
CA PHE A 95 6.99 14.89 -5.70
C PHE A 95 7.08 16.39 -5.43
N VAL A 96 6.24 16.89 -4.54
CA VAL A 96 6.28 18.28 -4.09
C VAL A 96 7.02 18.28 -2.76
N VAL A 97 8.23 18.81 -2.75
CA VAL A 97 8.88 19.17 -1.48
C VAL A 97 8.06 20.32 -0.93
N SER A 98 7.30 20.07 0.14
CA SER A 98 6.73 21.16 0.93
C SER A 98 7.91 21.96 1.49
N VAL A 99 8.31 23.02 0.79
CA VAL A 99 9.16 24.05 1.36
C VAL A 99 8.31 24.69 2.45
N LYS A 100 8.48 24.23 3.70
CA LYS A 100 7.92 24.92 4.85
C LYS A 100 8.56 26.31 4.86
N LYS A 101 7.74 27.33 4.57
CA LYS A 101 8.06 28.72 4.89
C LYS A 101 7.84 28.95 6.37
#